data_AF-A0A2V9ARF9-F1
#
_entry.id   AF-A0A2V9ARF9-F1
#
_cell.length_a   1.000
_cell.length_b   1.000
_cell.length_c   1.000
_cell.angle_alpha   90.00
_cell.angle_beta   90.00
_cell.angle_gamma   90.00
#
_symmetry.space_group_name_H-M   'P 1'
#
loop_
_entity.id
_entity.type
_entity.pdbx_description
1 polymer ?
#
loop_
_entity_poly.entity_id
_entity_poly.type
_entity_poly.pdbx_seq_one_letter_code
_entity_poly.pdbx_strand_id
1 'polypeptide(L)'
;MRRYRNIPRYEAPAEPPTGKVVPIRQAAQILGVNTSTVHRWLNDGFIAGEQVTPGAPWQIRITDELRARFVEQAPPGYLAMLETTLKLGVSRQTVLQRVKRGELEALLVTRGRRKGLRIKVVDTQPGLFHE
;
A
#
# COMPACT_ATOMS: atom_id res chain seq x y z
N MET A 1 -15.31 34.36 6.14
CA MET A 1 -16.01 33.06 5.92
C MET A 1 -15.34 31.81 6.50
N ARG A 2 -14.01 31.74 6.76
CA ARG A 2 -13.39 30.58 7.44
C ARG A 2 -13.70 30.47 8.95
N ARG A 3 -13.83 31.61 9.65
CA ARG A 3 -14.09 31.71 11.10
C ARG A 3 -15.47 31.22 11.54
N TYR A 4 -16.49 31.27 10.67
CA TYR A 4 -17.88 30.90 11.02
C TYR A 4 -18.14 29.38 10.91
N ARG A 5 -17.34 28.66 10.11
CA ARG A 5 -17.54 27.22 9.84
C ARG A 5 -16.64 26.31 10.67
N ASN A 6 -15.90 26.85 11.63
CA ASN A 6 -14.99 26.12 12.52
C ASN A 6 -14.09 25.10 11.78
N ILE A 7 -13.62 25.46 10.58
CA ILE A 7 -12.78 24.57 9.76
C ILE A 7 -11.38 24.59 10.37
N PRO A 8 -10.85 23.46 10.88
CA PRO A 8 -9.51 23.40 11.43
C PRO A 8 -8.49 23.84 10.39
N ARG A 9 -7.42 24.51 10.83
CA ARG A 9 -6.27 24.79 9.95
C ARG A 9 -5.67 23.43 9.54
N TYR A 10 -5.33 23.27 8.27
CA TYR A 10 -4.51 22.13 7.84
C TYR A 10 -3.16 22.22 8.58
N GLU A 11 -2.94 21.29 9.50
CA GLU A 11 -1.65 21.07 10.11
C GLU A 11 -0.89 20.10 9.21
N ALA A 12 0.16 20.59 8.58
CA ALA A 12 1.12 19.71 7.93
C ALA A 12 1.71 18.77 9.00
N PRO A 13 1.95 17.49 8.68
CA PRO A 13 2.60 16.58 9.61
C PRO A 13 3.91 17.19 10.12
N ALA A 14 4.18 17.02 11.42
CA ALA A 14 5.29 17.66 12.12
C ALA A 14 6.67 17.33 11.52
N GLU A 15 6.78 16.17 10.86
CA GLU A 15 7.95 15.78 10.09
C GLU A 15 7.58 15.73 8.60
N PRO A 16 8.31 16.45 7.73
CA PRO A 16 8.10 16.34 6.30
C PRO A 16 8.42 14.90 5.87
N PRO A 17 7.60 14.29 5.00
CA PRO A 17 7.82 12.92 4.57
C PRO A 17 9.16 12.79 3.83
N THR A 18 10.11 12.12 4.47
CA THR A 18 11.46 11.84 3.95
C THR A 18 11.36 10.94 2.72
N GLY A 19 12.06 11.29 1.64
CA GLY A 19 12.15 10.43 0.46
C GLY A 19 12.22 11.19 -0.85
N LYS A 20 12.87 10.59 -1.85
CA LYS A 20 13.00 11.19 -3.18
C LYS A 20 11.69 11.06 -3.94
N VAL A 21 11.11 12.17 -4.36
CA VAL A 21 9.95 12.18 -5.26
C VAL A 21 10.42 12.03 -6.69
N VAL A 22 9.89 11.03 -7.40
CA VAL A 22 10.29 10.70 -8.77
C VAL A 22 9.08 10.36 -9.64
N PRO A 23 9.12 10.58 -10.96
CA PRO A 23 8.06 10.13 -11.86
C PRO A 23 7.93 8.60 -11.84
N ILE A 24 6.74 8.07 -12.19
CA ILE A 24 6.44 6.63 -12.19
C ILE A 24 7.52 5.79 -12.90
N ARG A 25 8.03 6.24 -14.05
CA ARG A 25 9.06 5.50 -14.81
C ARG A 25 10.33 5.29 -13.97
N GLN A 26 10.78 6.33 -13.28
CA GLN A 26 11.96 6.25 -12.43
C GLN A 26 11.66 5.47 -11.14
N ALA A 27 10.46 5.61 -10.57
CA ALA A 27 10.02 4.78 -9.45
C ALA A 27 10.07 3.28 -9.80
N ALA A 28 9.57 2.91 -10.98
CA ALA A 28 9.57 1.53 -11.45
C ALA A 28 10.99 0.95 -11.57
N GLN A 29 11.94 1.73 -12.10
CA GLN A 29 13.36 1.35 -12.16
C GLN A 29 13.95 1.16 -10.77
N ILE A 30 13.71 2.11 -9.87
CA ILE A 30 14.22 2.09 -8.49
C ILE A 30 13.67 0.90 -7.70
N LEU A 31 12.40 0.54 -7.93
CA LEU A 31 11.69 -0.55 -7.25
C LEU A 31 11.86 -1.91 -7.96
N GLY A 32 12.55 -1.95 -9.11
CA GLY A 32 12.80 -3.18 -9.87
C GLY A 32 11.52 -3.82 -10.44
N VAL A 33 10.50 -3.02 -10.76
CA VAL A 33 9.21 -3.49 -11.30
C VAL A 33 8.85 -2.83 -12.62
N ASN A 34 7.83 -3.35 -13.30
CA ASN A 34 7.29 -2.70 -14.49
C ASN A 34 6.47 -1.47 -14.11
N THR A 35 6.54 -0.41 -14.92
CA THR A 35 5.71 0.80 -14.84
C THR A 35 4.22 0.50 -14.69
N SER A 36 3.69 -0.51 -15.39
CA SER A 36 2.29 -0.93 -15.29
C SER A 36 1.91 -1.45 -13.90
N THR A 37 2.87 -2.05 -13.18
CA THR A 37 2.67 -2.51 -11.80
C THR A 37 2.56 -1.32 -10.85
N VAL A 38 3.42 -0.31 -11.02
CA VAL A 38 3.35 0.94 -10.25
C VAL A 38 2.02 1.66 -10.50
N HIS A 39 1.58 1.80 -11.75
CA HIS A 39 0.27 2.36 -12.08
C HIS A 39 -0.89 1.59 -11.44
N ARG A 40 -0.87 0.26 -11.53
CA ARG A 40 -1.90 -0.58 -10.92
C ARG A 40 -1.97 -0.38 -9.41
N TRP A 41 -0.82 -0.33 -8.74
CA TRP A 41 -0.74 -0.19 -7.29
C TRP A 41 -1.16 1.20 -6.82
N LEU A 42 -0.87 2.21 -7.63
CA LEU A 42 -1.35 3.56 -7.42
C LEU A 42 -2.88 3.64 -7.53
N ASN A 43 -3.45 3.05 -8.58
CA ASN A 43 -4.90 3.00 -8.79
C ASN A 43 -5.62 2.18 -7.70
N ASP A 44 -5.04 1.05 -7.29
CA ASP A 44 -5.55 0.22 -6.20
C ASP A 44 -5.38 0.91 -4.82
N GLY A 45 -4.69 2.07 -4.75
CA GLY A 45 -4.49 2.86 -3.54
C GLY A 45 -3.47 2.26 -2.56
N PHE A 46 -2.61 1.36 -3.05
CA PHE A 46 -1.61 0.66 -2.25
C PHE A 46 -0.35 1.50 -2.03
N ILE A 47 0.09 2.19 -3.07
CA ILE A 47 1.19 3.17 -3.00
C ILE A 47 0.60 4.56 -3.06
N ALA A 48 1.18 5.47 -2.29
CA ALA A 48 0.86 6.88 -2.41
C ALA A 48 1.51 7.45 -3.67
N GLY A 49 0.73 8.23 -4.41
CA GLY A 49 1.24 9.08 -5.48
C GLY A 49 0.81 10.51 -5.23
N GLU A 50 1.63 11.44 -5.69
CA GLU A 50 1.44 12.87 -5.58
C GLU A 50 1.33 13.43 -7.00
N GLN A 51 0.40 14.37 -7.22
CA GLN A 51 0.35 15.19 -8.42
C GLN A 51 0.58 16.64 -8.00
N VAL A 52 1.49 17.34 -8.68
CA VAL A 52 1.78 18.75 -8.41
C VAL A 52 0.55 19.62 -8.68
N THR A 53 -0.18 19.29 -9.74
CA THR A 53 -1.48 19.88 -10.09
C THR A 53 -2.42 18.78 -10.60
N PRO A 54 -3.75 18.95 -10.50
CA PRO A 54 -4.69 17.97 -11.06
C PRO A 54 -4.40 17.68 -12.53
N GLY A 55 -4.21 16.41 -12.88
CA GLY A 55 -3.91 15.97 -14.25
C GLY A 55 -2.42 15.99 -14.61
N ALA A 56 -1.55 16.50 -13.73
CA ALA A 56 -0.11 16.34 -13.90
C ALA A 56 0.31 14.86 -13.81
N PRO A 57 1.46 14.48 -14.40
CA PRO A 57 2.00 13.15 -14.23
C PRO A 57 2.19 12.81 -12.75
N TRP A 58 1.75 11.61 -12.38
CA TRP A 58 1.96 11.07 -11.04
C TRP A 58 3.44 10.98 -10.69
N GLN A 59 3.75 11.40 -9.46
CA GLN A 59 5.05 11.25 -8.85
C GLN A 59 4.92 10.36 -7.63
N ILE A 60 5.90 9.49 -7.42
CA ILE A 60 5.94 8.56 -6.30
C ILE A 60 7.06 9.00 -5.37
N ARG A 61 6.74 9.14 -4.09
CA ARG A 61 7.73 9.36 -3.06
C ARG A 61 8.37 8.03 -2.68
N ILE A 62 9.66 7.90 -2.96
CA ILE A 62 10.43 6.70 -2.61
C ILE A 62 10.95 6.85 -1.18
N THR A 63 10.24 6.25 -0.24
CA THR A 63 10.66 6.08 1.15
C THR A 63 11.29 4.70 1.35
N ASP A 64 12.07 4.52 2.41
CA ASP A 64 12.62 3.21 2.74
C ASP A 64 11.54 2.19 3.11
N GLU A 65 10.46 2.64 3.74
CA GLU A 65 9.26 1.84 3.99
C GLU A 65 8.62 1.35 2.69
N LEU A 66 8.51 2.24 1.69
CA LEU A 66 7.98 1.86 0.38
C LEU A 66 8.90 0.82 -0.27
N ARG A 67 10.23 1.01 -0.20
CA ARG A 67 11.21 0.03 -0.72
C ARG A 67 11.09 -1.31 -0.02
N ALA A 68 10.95 -1.32 1.31
CA ALA A 68 10.84 -2.53 2.11
C ALA A 68 9.61 -3.38 1.77
N ARG A 69 8.57 -2.77 1.18
CA ARG A 69 7.40 -3.53 0.68
C ARG A 69 7.70 -4.36 -0.56
N PHE A 70 8.77 -4.07 -1.30
CA PHE A 70 9.14 -4.80 -2.52
C PHE A 70 10.19 -5.85 -2.16
N VAL A 71 9.75 -7.10 -2.04
CA VAL A 71 10.59 -8.22 -1.61
C VAL A 71 10.78 -9.23 -2.73
N GLU A 72 11.91 -9.91 -2.75
CA GLU A 72 12.14 -10.97 -3.74
C GLU A 72 11.25 -12.18 -3.47
N GLN A 73 11.03 -12.50 -2.19
CA GLN A 73 10.22 -13.60 -1.71
C GLN A 73 9.43 -13.15 -0.49
N ALA A 74 8.18 -13.61 -0.38
CA ALA A 74 7.35 -13.29 0.76
C ALA A 74 7.78 -14.11 1.98
N PRO A 75 7.90 -13.50 3.17
CA PRO A 75 8.07 -14.24 4.40
C PRO A 75 6.88 -15.20 4.67
N PRO A 76 7.05 -16.21 5.54
CA PRO A 76 5.93 -17.01 6.03
C PRO A 76 4.81 -16.15 6.62
N GLY A 77 3.56 -16.59 6.47
CA GLY A 77 2.37 -15.86 6.94
C GLY A 77 1.81 -14.82 5.97
N TYR A 78 2.48 -14.58 4.83
CA TYR A 78 1.95 -13.74 3.75
C TYR A 78 1.28 -14.58 2.66
N LEU A 79 -0.03 -14.40 2.51
CA LEU A 79 -0.88 -15.16 1.60
C LEU A 79 -1.11 -14.41 0.29
N ALA A 80 -1.35 -15.13 -0.80
CA ALA A 80 -1.82 -14.52 -2.04
C ALA A 80 -3.26 -14.00 -1.87
N MET A 81 -3.67 -13.03 -2.70
CA MET A 81 -5.01 -12.41 -2.59
C MET A 81 -6.16 -13.42 -2.47
N LEU A 82 -6.17 -14.48 -3.29
CA LEU A 82 -7.22 -15.50 -3.25
C LEU A 82 -7.24 -16.22 -1.89
N GLU A 83 -6.09 -16.67 -1.41
CA GLU A 83 -5.93 -17.32 -0.11
C GLU A 83 -6.34 -16.38 1.03
N THR A 84 -5.99 -15.10 0.94
CA THR A 84 -6.42 -14.07 1.89
C THR A 84 -7.93 -13.91 1.92
N THR A 85 -8.59 -13.83 0.75
CA THR A 85 -10.06 -13.71 0.69
C THR A 85 -10.76 -14.93 1.27
N LEU A 86 -10.25 -16.13 0.99
CA LEU A 86 -10.77 -17.38 1.54
C LEU A 86 -10.57 -17.44 3.06
N LYS A 87 -9.37 -17.11 3.55
CA LYS A 87 -9.04 -17.14 4.97
C LYS A 87 -9.82 -16.12 5.78
N LEU A 88 -10.05 -14.92 5.24
CA LEU A 88 -10.78 -13.85 5.93
C LEU A 88 -12.29 -13.89 5.69
N GLY A 89 -12.78 -14.68 4.73
CA GLY A 89 -14.20 -14.71 4.35
C GLY A 89 -14.72 -13.38 3.78
N VAL A 90 -13.85 -12.56 3.18
CA VAL A 90 -14.21 -11.23 2.64
C VAL A 90 -13.80 -11.06 1.19
N SER A 91 -14.44 -10.11 0.51
CA SER A 91 -14.11 -9.78 -0.88
C SER A 91 -12.69 -9.23 -1.05
N ARG A 92 -12.13 -9.35 -2.25
CA ARG A 92 -10.86 -8.69 -2.64
C ARG A 92 -10.87 -7.19 -2.33
N GLN A 93 -11.99 -6.52 -2.61
CA GLN A 93 -12.12 -5.08 -2.39
C GLN A 93 -12.00 -4.75 -0.90
N THR A 94 -12.60 -5.56 -0.04
CA THR A 94 -12.49 -5.42 1.42
C THR A 94 -11.04 -5.58 1.87
N VAL A 95 -10.34 -6.60 1.39
CA VAL A 95 -8.90 -6.80 1.70
C VAL A 95 -8.09 -5.56 1.32
N LEU A 96 -8.26 -5.03 0.11
CA LEU A 96 -7.55 -3.82 -0.35
C LEU A 96 -7.87 -2.60 0.51
N GLN A 97 -9.11 -2.42 0.95
CA GLN A 97 -9.48 -1.31 1.83
C GLN A 97 -8.81 -1.45 3.21
N ARG A 98 -8.75 -2.66 3.76
CA ARG A 98 -8.06 -2.91 5.04
C ARG A 98 -6.55 -2.66 4.93
N VAL A 99 -5.93 -3.08 3.83
CA VAL A 99 -4.53 -2.75 3.53
C VAL A 99 -4.33 -1.24 3.43
N LYS A 100 -5.20 -0.54 2.69
CA LYS A 100 -5.15 0.92 2.54
C LYS A 100 -5.28 1.67 3.88
N ARG A 101 -6.09 1.13 4.80
CA ARG A 101 -6.27 1.66 6.17
C ARG A 101 -5.13 1.27 7.12
N GLY A 102 -4.20 0.42 6.69
CA GLY A 102 -3.11 -0.09 7.54
C GLY A 102 -3.52 -1.21 8.49
N GLU A 103 -4.74 -1.76 8.36
CA GLU A 103 -5.22 -2.89 9.17
C GLU A 103 -4.56 -4.22 8.75
N LEU A 104 -4.14 -4.31 7.48
CA LEU A 104 -3.43 -5.47 6.94
C LEU A 104 -2.10 -5.02 6.32
N GLU A 105 -1.03 -5.72 6.68
CA GLU A 105 0.28 -5.51 6.07
C GLU A 105 0.36 -6.24 4.73
N ALA A 106 1.04 -5.65 3.75
CA ALA A 106 1.19 -6.26 2.46
C ALA A 106 2.51 -5.93 1.77
N LEU A 107 2.98 -6.88 0.97
CA LEU A 107 4.25 -6.86 0.25
C LEU A 107 4.01 -7.16 -1.22
N LEU A 108 4.86 -6.61 -2.09
CA LEU A 108 4.97 -7.03 -3.48
C LEU A 108 6.12 -8.02 -3.63
N VAL A 109 5.80 -9.21 -4.12
CA VAL A 109 6.82 -10.17 -4.56
C VAL A 109 7.20 -9.89 -6.00
N THR A 110 8.47 -9.52 -6.23
CA THR A 110 8.97 -9.08 -7.55
C THR A 110 9.68 -10.19 -8.35
N ARG A 111 10.19 -11.24 -7.68
CA ARG A 111 10.92 -12.36 -8.30
C ARG A 111 10.21 -13.71 -8.15
N GLY A 112 10.63 -14.69 -8.95
CA GLY A 112 10.09 -16.06 -8.96
C GLY A 112 8.82 -16.28 -9.80
N ARG A 113 8.24 -17.48 -9.73
CA ARG A 113 7.01 -17.87 -10.46
C ARG A 113 5.73 -17.29 -9.85
N ARG A 114 5.74 -16.93 -8.56
CA ARG A 114 4.56 -16.44 -7.81
C ARG A 114 4.70 -14.95 -7.46
N LYS A 115 4.87 -14.12 -8.49
CA LYS A 115 4.92 -12.65 -8.39
C LYS A 115 3.56 -12.08 -7.99
N GLY A 116 3.57 -10.93 -7.33
CA GLY A 116 2.36 -10.18 -7.03
C GLY A 116 2.15 -9.91 -5.54
N LEU A 117 0.97 -9.35 -5.26
CA LEU A 117 0.58 -8.88 -3.94
C LEU A 117 0.45 -10.03 -2.95
N ARG A 118 1.08 -9.88 -1.78
CA ARG A 118 0.97 -10.79 -0.65
C ARG A 118 0.53 -10.04 0.59
N ILE A 119 -0.44 -10.60 1.30
CA ILE A 119 -1.07 -9.96 2.45
C ILE A 119 -0.78 -10.79 3.68
N LYS A 120 -0.23 -10.15 4.71
CA LYS A 120 -0.05 -10.75 6.02
C LYS A 120 -1.42 -10.92 6.66
N VAL A 121 -1.77 -12.16 6.96
CA VAL A 121 -2.97 -12.45 7.74
C VAL A 121 -2.50 -12.95 9.08
N VAL A 122 -2.65 -12.13 10.11
CA VAL A 122 -2.47 -12.58 11.49
C VAL A 122 -3.65 -13.48 11.81
N ASP A 123 -3.38 -14.68 12.32
CA ASP A 123 -4.40 -15.56 12.87
C ASP A 123 -4.95 -14.94 14.16
N THR A 124 -5.75 -13.90 14.02
CA THR A 124 -6.62 -13.45 15.10
C THR A 124 -7.84 -14.33 15.07
N GLN A 125 -7.69 -15.60 15.45
CA GLN A 125 -8.78 -16.27 16.16
C GLN A 125 -8.71 -15.69 17.58
N PRO A 126 -9.54 -14.69 17.95
CA PRO A 126 -9.90 -14.60 19.35
C PRO A 126 -10.49 -15.97 19.67
N GLY A 127 -9.96 -16.66 20.68
CA GLY A 127 -10.61 -17.84 21.22
C GLY A 127 -11.98 -17.40 21.73
N LEU A 128 -12.98 -17.40 20.85
CA LEU A 128 -14.37 -17.34 21.24
C LEU A 128 -14.59 -18.68 21.96
N PHE A 129 -15.11 -18.59 23.18
CA PHE A 129 -15.30 -19.65 24.17
C PHE A 129 -14.06 -19.94 25.04
N HIS A 130 -13.87 -19.10 26.07
CA HIS A 130 -13.54 -19.63 27.40
C HIS A 130 -14.84 -19.63 28.20
N GLU A 131 -15.06 -20.76 28.88
CA GLU A 131 -16.28 -21.18 29.60
C GLU A 131 -16.76 -20.23 30.69
#